data_AF-A0A812W1Y3-F1
#
_entry.id   AF-A0A812W1Y3-F1
#
_cell.length_a   1.000
_cell.length_b   1.000
_cell.length_c   1.000
_cell.angle_alpha   90.00
_cell.angle_beta   90.00
_cell.angle_gamma   90.00
#
_symmetry.space_group_name_H-M   'P 1'
#
loop_
_entity.id
_entity.type
_entity.pdbx_description
1 polymer ?
#
loop_
_entity_poly.entity_id
_entity_poly.type
_entity_poly.pdbx_seq_one_letter_code
_entity_poly.pdbx_strand_id
1 'polypeptide(L)'
;MVLFSATIIYLVESQDNVPTLQHSLWLAIVTVTTVGYGDFYPESSWGYLVVSLLTFISVLFLAMPVGIIGHEFTQSWLSRRKVLLQGRVRRCLSKWGYTAADLQMLFDYADADGDGNLALIEFIELIRQMRIGVSAEQAAELFTMFLLGS
;
A
#
# COMPACT_ATOMS: atom_id res chain seq x y z
N MET A 1 -7.08 -3.04 -22.59
CA MET A 1 -8.12 -1.98 -22.60
C MET A 1 -8.02 -1.15 -23.86
N VAL A 2 -6.92 -0.42 -24.09
CA VAL A 2 -6.73 0.43 -25.29
C VAL A 2 -7.04 -0.30 -26.61
N LEU A 3 -6.49 -1.50 -26.84
CA LEU A 3 -6.79 -2.29 -28.05
C LEU A 3 -8.28 -2.64 -28.17
N PHE A 4 -8.91 -3.00 -27.06
CA PHE A 4 -10.32 -3.38 -27.02
C PHE A 4 -11.24 -2.19 -27.31
N SER A 5 -10.97 -1.04 -26.66
CA SER A 5 -11.69 0.19 -26.92
C SER A 5 -11.50 0.67 -28.36
N ALA A 6 -10.29 0.55 -28.92
CA ALA A 6 -10.02 0.93 -30.30
C ALA A 6 -10.79 0.08 -31.31
N THR A 7 -10.87 -1.24 -31.09
CA THR A 7 -11.68 -2.13 -31.94
C THR A 7 -13.16 -1.79 -31.88
N ILE A 8 -13.71 -1.53 -30.68
CA ILE A 8 -15.13 -1.16 -30.56
C ILE A 8 -15.40 0.20 -31.22
N ILE A 9 -14.55 1.19 -31.01
CA ILE A 9 -14.68 2.51 -31.65
C ILE A 9 -14.64 2.36 -33.17
N TYR A 10 -13.70 1.58 -33.72
CA TYR A 10 -13.61 1.32 -35.16
C TYR A 10 -14.85 0.63 -35.74
N LEU A 11 -15.57 -0.16 -34.95
CA LEU A 11 -16.80 -0.85 -35.37
C LEU A 11 -18.05 0.04 -35.31
N VAL A 12 -18.06 1.05 -34.43
CA VAL A 12 -19.23 1.90 -34.15
C VAL A 12 -19.17 3.23 -34.90
N GLU A 13 -17.97 3.78 -35.09
CA GLU A 13 -17.76 5.03 -35.83
C GLU A 13 -17.64 4.77 -37.33
N SER A 14 -18.01 5.78 -38.13
CA SER A 14 -17.88 5.72 -39.58
C SER A 14 -16.42 5.83 -40.01
N GLN A 15 -16.09 5.20 -41.14
CA GLN A 15 -14.76 5.28 -41.75
C GLN A 15 -14.43 6.68 -42.30
N ASP A 16 -15.43 7.56 -42.46
CA ASP A 16 -15.21 8.94 -42.88
C ASP A 16 -14.57 9.78 -41.76
N ASN A 17 -14.92 9.49 -40.50
CA ASN A 17 -14.38 10.17 -39.32
C ASN A 17 -13.10 9.48 -38.81
N VAL A 18 -13.15 8.15 -38.62
CA VAL A 18 -12.02 7.36 -38.12
C VAL A 18 -11.61 6.31 -39.16
N PRO A 19 -10.75 6.66 -40.14
CA PRO A 19 -10.58 5.86 -41.36
C PRO A 19 -9.79 4.57 -41.18
N THR A 20 -8.93 4.48 -40.15
CA THR A 20 -8.11 3.30 -39.92
C THR A 20 -8.12 2.91 -38.44
N LEU A 21 -7.84 1.63 -38.18
CA LEU A 21 -7.67 1.11 -36.82
C LEU A 21 -6.60 1.88 -36.03
N GLN A 22 -5.58 2.41 -36.71
CA GLN A 22 -4.51 3.20 -36.09
C GLN A 22 -5.06 4.52 -35.51
N HIS A 23 -5.99 5.17 -36.21
CA HIS A 23 -6.67 6.37 -35.70
C HIS A 23 -7.59 6.04 -34.53
N SER A 24 -8.30 4.90 -34.56
CA SER A 24 -9.12 4.46 -33.43
C SER A 24 -8.25 4.10 -32.21
N LEU A 25 -7.07 3.52 -32.43
CA LEU A 25 -6.07 3.28 -31.38
C LEU A 25 -5.56 4.58 -30.78
N TRP A 26 -5.25 5.56 -31.61
CA TRP A 26 -4.85 6.88 -31.15
C TRP A 26 -5.95 7.54 -30.31
N LEU A 27 -7.19 7.56 -30.82
CA LEU A 27 -8.36 8.06 -30.09
C LEU A 27 -8.54 7.36 -28.74
N ALA A 28 -8.38 6.03 -28.70
CA ALA A 28 -8.43 5.28 -27.45
C ALA A 28 -7.30 5.66 -26.49
N ILE A 29 -6.06 5.82 -26.96
CA ILE A 29 -4.91 6.20 -26.12
C ILE A 29 -5.13 7.58 -25.51
N VAL A 30 -5.49 8.59 -26.31
CA VAL A 30 -5.65 9.98 -25.85
C VAL A 30 -6.84 10.13 -24.90
N THR A 31 -7.88 9.29 -25.09
CA THR A 31 -9.05 9.25 -24.20
C THR A 31 -8.72 8.58 -22.87
N VAL A 32 -8.07 7.42 -22.89
CA VAL A 32 -7.68 6.68 -21.66
C VAL A 32 -6.67 7.47 -20.83
N THR A 33 -5.78 8.20 -21.49
CA THR A 33 -4.80 9.08 -20.82
C THR A 33 -5.38 10.44 -20.44
N THR A 34 -6.65 10.71 -20.74
CA THR A 34 -7.35 11.98 -20.48
C THR A 34 -6.71 13.21 -21.12
N VAL A 35 -5.86 13.02 -22.15
CA VAL A 35 -5.18 14.11 -22.87
C VAL A 35 -6.15 14.80 -23.82
N GLY A 36 -6.90 14.03 -24.61
CA GLY A 36 -7.95 14.54 -25.49
C GLY A 36 -7.51 15.65 -26.45
N TYR A 37 -6.59 15.35 -27.39
CA TYR A 37 -6.13 16.34 -28.39
C TYR A 37 -7.24 16.89 -29.30
N GLY A 38 -8.35 16.18 -29.44
CA GLY A 38 -9.51 16.62 -30.22
C GLY A 38 -9.33 16.51 -31.73
N ASP A 39 -8.30 15.81 -32.19
CA ASP A 39 -8.04 15.51 -33.60
C ASP A 39 -8.97 14.44 -34.16
N PHE A 40 -9.38 13.48 -33.31
CA PHE A 40 -10.47 12.56 -33.58
C PHE A 40 -11.43 12.58 -32.39
N TYR A 41 -12.73 12.50 -32.65
CA TYR A 41 -13.78 12.40 -31.64
C TYR A 41 -14.98 11.65 -32.23
N PRO A 42 -15.77 10.93 -31.41
CA PRO A 42 -16.96 10.25 -31.92
C PRO A 42 -17.94 11.26 -32.50
N GLU A 43 -18.45 11.03 -33.70
CA GLU A 43 -19.50 11.87 -34.32
C GLU A 43 -20.88 11.20 -34.24
N SER A 44 -20.91 9.87 -34.11
CA SER A 44 -22.14 9.09 -33.98
C SER A 44 -22.70 9.14 -32.57
N SER A 45 -24.04 9.20 -32.44
CA SER A 45 -24.71 9.10 -31.13
C SER A 45 -24.36 7.82 -30.37
N TRP A 46 -24.15 6.71 -31.09
CA TRP A 46 -23.69 5.45 -30.50
C TRP A 46 -22.21 5.51 -30.10
N GLY A 47 -21.38 6.22 -30.85
CA GLY A 47 -19.97 6.45 -30.52
C GLY A 47 -19.80 7.20 -29.22
N TYR A 48 -20.57 8.26 -28.99
CA TYR A 48 -20.57 9.00 -27.72
C TYR A 48 -20.90 8.10 -26.52
N LEU A 49 -21.93 7.26 -26.64
CA LEU A 49 -22.32 6.34 -25.57
C LEU A 49 -21.20 5.34 -25.28
N VAL A 50 -20.64 4.72 -26.32
CA VAL A 50 -19.57 3.73 -26.21
C VAL A 50 -18.30 4.33 -25.61
N VAL A 51 -17.85 5.48 -26.13
CA VAL A 51 -16.62 6.15 -25.65
C VAL A 51 -16.78 6.57 -24.20
N SER A 52 -17.94 7.09 -23.80
CA SER A 52 -18.20 7.46 -22.40
C SER A 52 -18.09 6.26 -21.46
N LEU A 53 -18.74 5.13 -21.79
CA LEU A 53 -18.70 3.90 -21.00
C LEU A 53 -17.28 3.32 -20.92
N LEU A 54 -16.59 3.26 -22.06
CA LEU A 54 -15.22 2.76 -22.14
C LEU A 54 -14.25 3.62 -21.33
N THR A 55 -14.48 4.93 -21.26
CA THR A 55 -13.67 5.85 -20.44
C THR A 55 -13.80 5.51 -18.96
N PHE A 56 -15.02 5.32 -18.44
CA PHE A 56 -15.24 4.91 -17.05
C PHE A 56 -14.56 3.58 -16.73
N ILE A 57 -14.74 2.56 -17.58
CA ILE A 57 -14.10 1.25 -17.42
C ILE A 57 -12.58 1.39 -17.43
N SER A 58 -12.03 2.20 -18.34
CA SER A 58 -10.59 2.38 -18.47
C SER A 58 -9.96 3.02 -17.23
N VAL A 59 -10.63 4.00 -16.61
CA VAL A 59 -10.18 4.61 -15.36
C VAL A 59 -10.17 3.61 -14.20
N LEU A 60 -11.20 2.76 -14.10
CA LEU A 60 -11.25 1.69 -13.10
C LEU A 60 -10.10 0.69 -13.28
N PHE A 61 -9.79 0.33 -14.53
CA PHE A 61 -8.66 -0.54 -14.84
C PHE A 61 -7.32 0.11 -14.50
N LEU A 62 -7.18 1.42 -14.70
CA LEU A 62 -5.96 2.15 -14.35
C LEU A 62 -5.76 2.26 -12.82
N ALA A 63 -6.86 2.27 -12.05
CA ALA A 63 -6.80 2.29 -10.59
C ALA A 63 -6.21 0.99 -9.99
N MET A 64 -6.40 -0.16 -10.65
CA MET A 64 -5.90 -1.45 -10.16
C MET A 64 -4.37 -1.50 -9.97
N PRO A 65 -3.52 -1.23 -10.99
CA PRO A 65 -2.07 -1.28 -10.81
C PRO A 65 -1.57 -0.24 -9.80
N VAL A 66 -2.19 0.94 -9.73
CA VAL A 66 -1.89 1.95 -8.71
C VAL A 66 -2.18 1.40 -7.30
N GLY A 67 -3.33 0.73 -7.13
CA GLY A 67 -3.70 0.08 -5.87
C GLY A 67 -2.75 -1.04 -5.46
N ILE A 68 -2.35 -1.90 -6.41
CA ILE A 68 -1.38 -2.99 -6.16
C ILE A 68 -0.04 -2.43 -5.73
N ILE A 69 0.51 -1.46 -6.47
CA ILE A 69 1.79 -0.81 -6.13
C ILE A 69 1.68 -0.11 -4.77
N GLY A 70 0.57 0.57 -4.49
CA GLY A 70 0.33 1.22 -3.20
C GLY A 70 0.28 0.25 -2.03
N HIS A 71 -0.34 -0.92 -2.22
CA HIS A 71 -0.34 -2.00 -1.23
C HIS A 71 1.07 -2.50 -0.94
N GLU A 72 1.83 -2.85 -1.98
CA GLU A 72 3.21 -3.36 -1.82
C GLU A 72 4.13 -2.33 -1.19
N PHE A 73 3.99 -1.05 -1.59
CA PHE A 73 4.75 0.03 -0.98
C PHE A 73 4.44 0.17 0.51
N THR A 74 3.16 0.12 0.88
CA THR A 74 2.71 0.19 2.28
C THR A 74 3.27 -0.99 3.08
N GLN A 75 3.18 -2.21 2.56
CA GLN A 75 3.73 -3.41 3.21
C GLN A 75 5.26 -3.34 3.38
N SER A 76 5.98 -2.89 2.35
CA SER A 76 7.43 -2.71 2.41
C SER A 76 7.82 -1.64 3.43
N TRP A 77 7.09 -0.51 3.44
CA TRP A 77 7.31 0.57 4.38
C TRP A 77 7.09 0.13 5.83
N LEU A 78 5.98 -0.58 6.09
CA LEU A 78 5.68 -1.15 7.40
C LEU A 78 6.78 -2.13 7.81
N SER A 79 7.18 -3.07 6.94
CA SER A 79 8.24 -4.03 7.23
C SER A 79 9.57 -3.36 7.60
N ARG A 80 9.96 -2.29 6.88
CA ARG A 80 11.16 -1.50 7.23
C ARG A 80 11.01 -0.81 8.58
N ARG A 81 9.83 -0.26 8.89
CA ARG A 81 9.54 0.38 10.18
C ARG A 81 9.70 -0.62 11.33
N LYS A 82 9.22 -1.86 11.17
CA LYS A 82 9.36 -2.95 12.15
C LYS A 82 10.83 -3.23 12.47
N VAL A 83 11.66 -3.41 11.43
CA VAL A 83 13.11 -3.64 11.58
C VAL A 83 13.80 -2.47 12.30
N LEU A 84 13.42 -1.23 11.98
CA LEU A 84 13.99 -0.05 12.63
C LEU A 84 13.60 0.06 14.11
N LEU A 85 12.36 -0.29 14.47
CA LEU A 85 11.89 -0.29 15.86
C LEU A 85 12.66 -1.34 16.68
N GLN A 86 12.78 -2.56 16.19
CA GLN A 86 13.59 -3.62 16.83
C GLN A 86 15.05 -3.17 16.98
N GLY A 87 15.63 -2.58 15.93
CA GLY A 87 17.00 -2.06 15.96
C GLY A 87 17.20 -0.87 16.91
N ARG A 88 16.16 -0.06 17.17
CA ARG A 88 16.21 1.03 18.17
C ARG A 88 16.18 0.45 19.58
N VAL A 89 15.25 -0.44 19.89
CA VAL A 89 15.15 -1.10 21.21
C VAL A 89 16.43 -1.85 21.54
N ARG A 90 16.93 -2.67 20.61
CA ARG A 90 18.18 -3.42 20.78
C ARG A 90 19.38 -2.50 21.04
N ARG A 91 19.47 -1.37 20.34
CA ARG A 91 20.53 -0.37 20.59
C ARG A 91 20.39 0.31 21.95
N CYS A 92 19.18 0.60 22.41
CA CYS A 92 18.97 1.18 23.73
C CYS A 92 19.37 0.19 24.83
N LEU A 93 18.93 -1.06 24.75
CA LEU A 93 19.31 -2.11 25.70
C LEU A 93 20.83 -2.30 25.74
N SER A 94 21.47 -2.39 24.57
CA SER A 94 22.94 -2.51 24.49
C SER A 94 23.67 -1.29 25.05
N LYS A 95 23.15 -0.08 24.86
CA LYS A 95 23.73 1.15 25.44
C LYS A 95 23.69 1.18 26.96
N TRP A 96 22.70 0.55 27.57
CA TRP A 96 22.60 0.43 29.02
C TRP A 96 23.36 -0.78 29.59
N GLY A 97 24.06 -1.54 28.74
CA GLY A 97 24.84 -2.69 29.15
C GLY A 97 24.00 -3.94 29.43
N TYR A 98 22.72 -3.95 29.04
CA TYR A 98 21.88 -5.14 29.17
C TYR A 98 22.22 -6.17 28.09
N THR A 99 22.49 -7.38 28.54
CA THR A 99 22.75 -8.58 27.72
C THR A 99 21.47 -9.40 27.59
N ALA A 100 21.43 -10.39 26.69
CA ALA A 100 20.27 -11.27 26.56
C ALA A 100 19.91 -12.02 27.86
N ALA A 101 20.90 -12.28 28.72
CA ALA A 101 20.69 -12.87 30.04
C ALA A 101 20.00 -11.91 31.02
N ASP A 102 20.31 -10.61 30.96
CA ASP A 102 19.70 -9.60 31.83
C ASP A 102 18.27 -9.27 31.39
N LEU A 103 17.93 -9.60 30.15
CA LEU A 103 16.59 -9.42 29.58
C LEU A 103 15.55 -10.30 30.27
N GLN A 104 15.94 -11.51 30.69
CA GLN A 104 15.09 -12.38 31.51
C GLN A 104 14.83 -11.74 32.88
N MET A 105 15.87 -11.27 33.57
CA MET A 105 15.70 -10.56 34.85
C MET A 105 14.85 -9.31 34.72
N LEU A 106 14.94 -8.60 33.59
CA LEU A 106 14.14 -7.42 33.32
C LEU A 106 12.66 -7.77 33.13
N PHE A 107 12.37 -8.92 32.51
CA PHE A 107 11.00 -9.42 32.36
C PHE A 107 10.45 -9.93 33.70
N ASP A 108 11.24 -10.64 34.48
CA ASP A 108 10.86 -11.06 35.84
C ASP A 108 10.62 -9.86 36.77
N TYR A 109 11.32 -8.74 36.56
CA TYR A 109 11.08 -7.49 37.27
C TYR A 109 9.81 -6.75 36.79
N ALA A 110 9.43 -6.94 35.53
CA ALA A 110 8.24 -6.32 34.94
C ALA A 110 6.96 -7.09 35.20
N ASP A 111 7.07 -8.40 35.45
CA ASP A 111 5.99 -9.29 35.86
C ASP A 111 5.42 -8.81 37.20
N ALA A 112 4.29 -8.10 37.12
CA ALA A 112 3.67 -7.43 38.25
C ALA A 112 2.71 -8.36 39.00
N ASP A 113 2.17 -9.37 38.31
CA ASP A 113 1.24 -10.35 38.89
C ASP A 113 1.91 -11.67 39.30
N GLY A 114 3.16 -11.89 38.88
CA GLY A 114 4.00 -13.02 39.27
C GLY A 114 3.61 -14.32 38.59
N ASP A 115 2.89 -14.26 37.46
CA ASP A 115 2.41 -15.43 36.74
C ASP A 115 3.49 -16.08 35.83
N GLY A 116 4.67 -15.44 35.73
CA GLY A 116 5.79 -15.90 34.91
C GLY A 116 5.65 -15.63 33.42
N ASN A 117 4.59 -14.92 32.99
CA ASN A 117 4.39 -14.43 31.65
C ASN A 117 4.52 -12.91 31.63
N LEU A 118 4.92 -12.36 30.49
CA LEU A 118 4.93 -10.92 30.29
C LEU A 118 3.68 -10.51 29.53
N ALA A 119 2.71 -9.88 30.19
CA ALA A 119 1.52 -9.35 29.54
C ALA A 119 1.82 -8.06 28.76
N LEU A 120 0.95 -7.73 27.80
CA LEU A 120 1.09 -6.50 27.00
C LEU A 120 1.16 -5.23 27.88
N ILE A 121 0.37 -5.19 28.96
CA ILE A 121 0.30 -4.05 29.87
C ILE A 121 1.62 -3.88 30.63
N GLU A 122 2.20 -4.99 31.11
CA GLU A 122 3.48 -5.03 31.82
C GLU A 122 4.64 -4.65 30.89
N PHE A 123 4.61 -5.14 29.66
CA PHE A 123 5.59 -4.74 28.64
C PHE A 123 5.52 -3.24 28.33
N ILE A 124 4.31 -2.67 28.19
CA ILE A 124 4.14 -1.23 27.96
C ILE A 124 4.68 -0.43 29.14
N GLU A 125 4.41 -0.87 30.38
CA GLU A 125 4.89 -0.20 31.59
C GLU A 125 6.42 -0.31 31.73
N LEU A 126 7.00 -1.46 31.42
CA LEU A 126 8.45 -1.66 31.32
C LEU A 126 9.09 -0.69 30.31
N ILE A 127 8.56 -0.61 29.09
CA ILE A 127 9.08 0.29 28.04
C ILE A 127 8.94 1.77 28.46
N ARG A 128 7.85 2.11 29.15
CA ARG A 128 7.61 3.46 29.69
C ARG A 128 8.61 3.80 30.80
N GLN A 129 8.87 2.89 31.73
CA GLN A 129 9.85 3.06 32.81
C GLN A 129 11.27 3.19 32.26
N MET A 130 11.59 2.43 31.22
CA MET A 130 12.87 2.52 30.54
C MET A 130 13.07 3.86 29.78
N ARG A 131 12.05 4.71 29.58
CA ARG A 131 12.17 5.99 28.84
C ARG A 131 12.75 5.84 27.42
N ILE A 132 12.44 4.76 26.72
CA ILE A 132 12.96 4.46 25.37
C ILE A 132 12.42 5.45 24.30
N GLY A 133 11.46 6.32 24.66
CA GLY A 133 10.87 7.31 23.75
C GLY A 133 10.00 6.66 22.67
N VAL A 134 9.47 5.47 22.97
CA VAL A 134 8.59 4.67 22.13
C VAL A 134 7.16 4.90 22.60
N SER A 135 6.24 5.12 21.66
CA SER A 135 4.82 5.29 21.97
C SER A 135 4.17 3.98 22.42
N ALA A 136 3.05 4.05 23.14
CA ALA A 136 2.32 2.86 23.58
C ALA A 136 1.91 1.95 22.40
N GLU A 137 1.53 2.54 21.26
CA GLU A 137 1.21 1.79 20.03
C GLU A 137 2.41 1.01 19.48
N GLN A 138 3.60 1.64 19.44
CA GLN A 138 4.83 0.99 18.98
C GLN A 138 5.30 -0.10 19.95
N ALA A 139 5.08 0.10 21.26
CA ALA A 139 5.35 -0.92 22.27
C ALA A 139 4.42 -2.13 22.09
N ALA A 140 3.14 -1.92 21.82
CA ALA A 140 2.22 -3.00 21.49
C ALA A 140 2.60 -3.72 20.19
N GLU A 141 3.03 -2.98 19.16
CA GLU A 141 3.53 -3.57 17.91
C GLU A 141 4.76 -4.45 18.17
N LEU A 142 5.70 -3.99 19.00
CA LEU A 142 6.89 -4.73 19.42
C LEU A 142 6.55 -6.00 20.21
N PHE A 143 5.63 -5.91 21.16
CA PHE A 143 5.17 -7.05 21.96
C PHE A 143 4.55 -8.13 21.08
N THR A 144 3.67 -7.72 20.15
CA THR A 144 3.01 -8.64 19.21
C THR A 144 4.03 -9.30 18.28
N MET A 145 5.06 -8.57 17.84
CA MET A 145 6.17 -9.15 17.07
C MET A 145 7.01 -10.14 17.87
N PHE A 146 7.19 -9.90 19.17
CA PHE A 146 7.94 -10.80 20.05
C PHE A 146 7.21 -12.13 20.25
N LEU A 147 5.89 -12.09 20.46
CA LEU A 147 5.07 -13.30 20.62
C LEU A 147 4.84 -14.10 19.33
N LEU A 148 4.79 -13.44 18.16
CA LEU A 148 4.66 -14.13 16.87
C LEU A 148 5.99 -14.68 16.33
N GLY A 149 7.11 -14.29 16.93
CA GLY A 149 8.46 -14.69 16.53
C GLY A 149 9.08 -15.85 17.32
N SER A 150 8.38 -16.36 18.34
CA SER A 150 8.76 -17.52 19.18
C SER A 150 8.07 -18.81 18.76
#